data_AF-A0A7V4HG47-F1
#
_entry.id   AF-A0A7V4HG47-F1
#
_cell.length_a   1.000
_cell.length_b   1.000
_cell.length_c   1.000
_cell.angle_alpha   90.00
_cell.angle_beta   90.00
_cell.angle_gamma   90.00
#
_symmetry.space_group_name_H-M   'P 1'
#
loop_
_entity.id
_entity.type
_entity.pdbx_description
1 polymer ?
#
loop_
_entity_poly.entity_id
_entity_poly.type
_entity_poly.pdbx_seq_one_letter_code
_entity_poly.pdbx_strand_id
1 'polypeptide(L)'
;MPIPRADIEDVVQKGIAQDIFIMEQAFALLRKIRERGNDIDNNKRRGHFSELFRIFHDALKTQCILAAARVYDTPHPKHPTRCLDGLLEYLVNNNDDLPSIREPYQLKLSLQSMRAPTALLGIIDNEPKKFAPAFAAHVKSLLQLRKDTLDKLRAVRNKAFAHNEQVSGICGPTWESLQDLINIAKNVVGVMGWAYFSTAYVISGEYILTGDARRPAHALDDLLNILYNQD
;
A
#
# COMPACT_ATOMS: atom_id res chain seq x y z
N MET A 1 23.48 6.60 -0.27
CA MET A 1 23.65 7.41 0.95
C MET A 1 22.62 6.88 1.95
N PRO A 2 22.99 6.55 3.20
CA PRO A 2 22.02 6.09 4.19
C PRO A 2 20.98 7.20 4.43
N ILE A 3 19.73 6.81 4.61
CA ILE A 3 18.58 7.66 4.90
C ILE A 3 18.82 8.29 6.30
N PRO A 4 19.00 9.61 6.49
CA PRO A 4 19.10 10.20 7.83
C PRO A 4 18.02 9.72 8.81
N ARG A 5 18.29 9.71 10.12
CA ARG A 5 17.32 9.31 11.16
C ARG A 5 15.99 10.09 11.11
N ALA A 6 16.01 11.33 10.61
CA ALA A 6 14.83 12.16 10.37
C ALA A 6 13.97 11.67 9.18
N ASP A 7 14.48 10.73 8.39
CA ASP A 7 13.93 10.39 7.08
C ASP A 7 13.23 9.01 7.05
N ILE A 8 13.36 8.16 8.08
CA ILE A 8 12.55 6.91 8.12
C ILE A 8 11.06 7.18 8.33
N GLU A 9 10.75 8.16 9.17
CA GLU A 9 9.38 8.58 9.40
C GLU A 9 8.83 9.24 8.14
N ASP A 10 9.64 10.02 7.42
CA ASP A 10 9.29 10.58 6.11
C ASP A 10 9.05 9.47 5.06
N VAL A 11 9.92 8.47 4.97
CA VAL A 11 9.74 7.32 4.07
C VAL A 11 8.44 6.57 4.37
N VAL A 12 8.13 6.37 5.65
CA VAL A 12 6.89 5.69 6.07
C VAL A 12 5.67 6.56 5.82
N GLN A 13 5.65 7.83 6.24
CA GLN A 13 4.50 8.71 6.15
C GLN A 13 4.26 9.26 4.74
N LYS A 14 5.29 9.86 4.14
CA LYS A 14 5.23 10.55 2.84
C LYS A 14 5.56 9.65 1.65
N GLY A 15 5.99 8.42 1.91
CA GLY A 15 6.16 7.39 0.89
C GLY A 15 5.08 6.32 1.01
N ILE A 16 5.36 5.34 1.86
CA ILE A 16 4.62 4.07 1.88
C ILE A 16 3.15 4.29 2.29
N ALA A 17 2.88 4.97 3.40
CA ALA A 17 1.52 5.21 3.88
C ALA A 17 0.71 6.08 2.90
N GLN A 18 1.34 7.11 2.32
CA GLN A 18 0.71 7.95 1.30
C GLN A 18 0.33 7.14 0.05
N ASP A 19 1.22 6.29 -0.45
CA ASP A 19 0.92 5.46 -1.62
C ASP A 19 -0.10 4.34 -1.33
N ILE A 20 -0.11 3.78 -0.12
CA ILE A 20 -1.20 2.91 0.35
C ILE A 20 -2.53 3.65 0.26
N PHE A 21 -2.61 4.86 0.81
CA PHE A 21 -3.84 5.66 0.82
C PHE A 21 -4.34 5.97 -0.60
N ILE A 22 -3.43 6.40 -1.49
CA ILE A 22 -3.75 6.69 -2.90
C ILE A 22 -4.26 5.43 -3.61
N MET A 23 -3.58 4.29 -3.43
CA MET A 23 -3.99 3.02 -4.02
C MET A 23 -5.39 2.63 -3.55
N GLU A 24 -5.65 2.65 -2.24
CA GLU A 24 -6.94 2.25 -1.68
C GLU A 24 -8.08 3.17 -2.10
N GLN A 25 -7.83 4.47 -2.18
CA GLN A 25 -8.79 5.44 -2.67
C GLN A 25 -9.16 5.16 -4.13
N ALA A 26 -8.17 5.01 -5.00
CA ALA A 26 -8.39 4.71 -6.41
C ALA A 26 -9.13 3.37 -6.57
N PHE A 27 -8.74 2.35 -5.81
CA PHE A 27 -9.38 1.04 -5.83
C PHE A 27 -10.84 1.09 -5.36
N ALA A 28 -11.13 1.84 -4.30
CA ALA A 28 -12.50 2.00 -3.79
C ALA A 28 -13.41 2.67 -4.82
N LEU A 29 -12.92 3.71 -5.50
CA LEU A 29 -13.63 4.39 -6.58
C LEU A 29 -13.88 3.46 -7.78
N LEU A 30 -12.86 2.73 -8.23
CA LEU A 30 -13.00 1.73 -9.31
C LEU A 30 -14.08 0.71 -9.01
N ARG A 31 -14.06 0.16 -7.78
CA ARG A 31 -15.04 -0.81 -7.34
C ARG A 31 -16.45 -0.21 -7.39
N LYS A 32 -16.61 1.04 -6.91
CA LYS A 32 -17.90 1.70 -6.90
C LYS A 32 -18.43 2.00 -8.30
N ILE A 33 -17.59 2.48 -9.21
CA ILE A 33 -17.96 2.69 -10.64
C ILE A 33 -18.46 1.38 -11.24
N ARG A 34 -17.77 0.27 -10.99
CA ARG A 34 -18.17 -1.05 -11.48
C ARG A 34 -19.50 -1.52 -10.89
N GLU A 35 -19.70 -1.35 -9.58
CA GLU A 35 -20.96 -1.69 -8.90
C GLU A 35 -22.16 -0.93 -9.49
N ARG A 36 -21.95 0.32 -9.94
CA ARG A 36 -22.97 1.21 -10.51
C ARG A 36 -23.00 1.22 -12.05
N GLY A 37 -22.34 0.26 -12.70
CA GLY A 37 -22.19 0.25 -14.16
C GLY A 37 -23.51 0.28 -14.92
N ASN A 38 -24.53 -0.43 -14.44
CA ASN A 38 -25.85 -0.42 -15.07
C ASN A 38 -26.50 0.97 -15.09
N ASP A 39 -26.37 1.73 -14.01
CA ASP A 39 -26.94 3.08 -13.91
C ASP A 39 -26.21 4.03 -14.87
N ILE A 40 -24.88 3.89 -14.95
CA ILE A 40 -23.99 4.70 -15.78
C ILE A 40 -24.20 4.44 -17.28
N ASP A 41 -24.40 3.18 -17.68
CA ASP A 41 -24.42 2.78 -19.09
C ASP A 41 -25.82 2.83 -19.72
N ASN A 42 -26.88 2.57 -18.95
CA ASN A 42 -28.21 2.34 -19.52
C ASN A 42 -29.21 3.49 -19.33
N ASN A 43 -28.93 4.48 -18.47
CA ASN A 43 -29.90 5.53 -18.16
C ASN A 43 -29.77 6.78 -19.06
N LYS A 44 -30.24 6.64 -20.30
CA LYS A 44 -30.22 7.72 -21.32
C LYS A 44 -30.97 9.00 -20.92
N ARG A 45 -31.85 8.94 -19.91
CA ARG A 45 -32.68 10.10 -19.50
C ARG A 45 -31.90 11.15 -18.72
N ARG A 46 -30.73 10.81 -18.15
CA ARG A 46 -30.01 11.69 -17.22
C ARG A 46 -28.59 12.06 -17.65
N GLY A 47 -28.17 11.62 -18.85
CA GLY A 47 -26.89 11.96 -19.46
C GLY A 47 -26.13 10.73 -19.94
N HIS A 48 -25.30 10.91 -20.97
CA HIS A 48 -24.39 9.87 -21.47
C HIS A 48 -23.07 9.92 -20.70
N PHE A 49 -23.08 9.45 -19.45
CA PHE A 49 -21.88 9.49 -18.60
C PHE A 49 -20.94 8.28 -18.78
N SER A 50 -21.32 7.28 -19.56
CA SER A 50 -20.51 6.08 -19.81
C SER A 50 -19.10 6.41 -20.32
N GLU A 51 -18.98 7.34 -21.27
CA GLU A 51 -17.67 7.78 -21.78
C GLU A 51 -16.83 8.47 -20.72
N LEU A 52 -17.44 9.32 -19.89
CA LEU A 52 -16.77 10.01 -18.79
C LEU A 52 -16.26 9.01 -17.74
N PHE A 53 -17.12 8.09 -17.31
CA PHE A 53 -16.75 7.08 -16.31
C PHE A 53 -15.74 6.07 -16.86
N ARG A 54 -15.73 5.81 -18.17
CA ARG A 54 -14.65 5.04 -18.81
C ARG A 54 -13.30 5.75 -18.68
N ILE A 55 -13.24 7.06 -18.93
CA ILE A 55 -12.01 7.85 -18.75
C ILE A 55 -11.56 7.82 -17.28
N PHE A 56 -12.48 8.00 -16.33
CA PHE A 56 -12.16 7.92 -14.90
C PHE A 56 -11.69 6.54 -14.50
N HIS A 57 -12.33 5.49 -15.00
CA HIS A 57 -11.93 4.12 -14.73
C HIS A 57 -10.49 3.86 -15.19
N ASP A 58 -10.11 4.29 -16.39
CA ASP A 58 -8.75 4.09 -16.90
C ASP A 58 -7.70 4.90 -16.11
N ALA A 59 -8.03 6.14 -15.74
CA ALA A 59 -7.18 6.99 -14.91
C ALA A 59 -6.97 6.39 -13.51
N LEU A 60 -8.05 5.96 -12.85
CA LEU A 60 -8.01 5.36 -11.52
C LEU A 60 -7.27 4.02 -11.52
N LYS A 61 -7.44 3.20 -12.56
CA LYS A 61 -6.70 1.95 -12.74
C LYS A 61 -5.20 2.22 -12.79
N THR A 62 -4.80 3.22 -13.58
CA THR A 62 -3.41 3.65 -13.68
C THR A 62 -2.88 4.14 -12.34
N GLN A 63 -3.62 5.00 -11.65
CA GLN A 63 -3.24 5.54 -10.34
C GLN A 63 -3.06 4.44 -9.29
N CYS A 64 -3.99 3.47 -9.25
CA CYS A 64 -3.93 2.33 -8.34
C CYS A 64 -2.66 1.49 -8.56
N ILE A 65 -2.37 1.14 -9.82
CA ILE A 65 -1.19 0.34 -10.17
C ILE A 65 0.10 1.10 -9.87
N LEU A 66 0.19 2.39 -10.23
CA LEU A 66 1.39 3.19 -10.00
C LEU A 66 1.65 3.43 -8.51
N ALA A 67 0.62 3.69 -7.71
CA ALA A 67 0.76 3.86 -6.27
C ALA A 67 1.24 2.56 -5.61
N ALA A 68 0.65 1.42 -5.96
CA ALA A 68 1.15 0.13 -5.48
C ALA A 68 2.58 -0.15 -5.94
N ALA A 69 2.94 0.18 -7.18
CA ALA A 69 4.27 -0.06 -7.71
C ALA A 69 5.34 0.76 -6.97
N ARG A 70 5.07 2.04 -6.65
CA ARG A 70 6.00 2.90 -5.89
C ARG A 70 6.34 2.37 -4.50
N VAL A 71 5.38 1.74 -3.81
CA VAL A 71 5.63 1.05 -2.54
C VAL A 71 6.71 -0.02 -2.67
N TYR A 72 6.80 -0.69 -3.83
CA TYR A 72 7.72 -1.80 -4.11
C TYR A 72 8.81 -1.47 -5.14
N ASP A 73 9.07 -0.18 -5.35
CA ASP A 73 10.17 0.28 -6.19
C ASP A 73 11.52 -0.16 -5.63
N THR A 74 12.51 -0.18 -6.52
CA THR A 74 13.91 -0.43 -6.14
C THR A 74 14.54 0.90 -5.70
N PRO A 75 15.27 0.94 -4.58
CA PRO A 75 15.98 2.15 -4.15
C PRO A 75 17.00 2.59 -5.22
N HIS A 76 16.97 3.87 -5.60
CA HIS A 76 17.94 4.42 -6.56
C HIS A 76 19.16 5.00 -5.83
N PRO A 77 20.41 4.66 -6.22
CA PRO A 77 21.61 5.06 -5.47
C PRO A 77 21.81 6.58 -5.34
N LYS A 78 21.37 7.34 -6.35
CA LYS A 78 21.53 8.81 -6.41
C LYS A 78 20.32 9.59 -5.90
N HIS A 79 19.14 8.98 -5.87
CA HIS A 79 17.88 9.64 -5.54
C HIS A 79 17.11 8.69 -4.62
N PRO A 80 17.16 8.90 -3.28
CA PRO A 80 16.53 7.97 -2.35
C PRO A 80 15.03 7.86 -2.64
N THR A 81 14.58 6.65 -2.94
CA THR A 81 13.17 6.35 -3.19
C THR A 81 12.49 6.00 -1.87
N ARG A 82 11.30 6.56 -1.61
CA ARG A 82 10.51 6.25 -0.41
C ARG A 82 9.73 4.95 -0.57
N CYS A 83 10.45 3.84 -0.70
CA CYS A 83 9.87 2.52 -0.95
C CYS A 83 10.15 1.55 0.22
N LEU A 84 9.41 0.45 0.22
CA LEU A 84 9.53 -0.59 1.25
C LEU A 84 10.93 -1.22 1.25
N ASP A 85 11.50 -1.53 0.09
CA ASP A 85 12.81 -2.17 0.03
C ASP A 85 13.92 -1.26 0.60
N GLY A 86 13.89 0.04 0.26
CA GLY A 86 14.78 1.03 0.84
C GLY A 86 14.63 1.18 2.35
N LEU A 87 13.39 1.10 2.87
CA LEU A 87 13.14 1.08 4.32
C LEU A 87 13.75 -0.16 4.98
N LEU A 88 13.55 -1.35 4.40
CA LEU A 88 14.07 -2.61 4.97
C LEU A 88 15.61 -2.64 4.94
N GLU A 89 16.24 -2.15 3.87
CA GLU A 89 17.69 -1.99 3.81
C GLU A 89 18.20 -1.02 4.87
N TYR A 90 17.50 0.09 5.08
CA TYR A 90 17.86 1.05 6.11
C TYR A 90 17.85 0.42 7.51
N LEU A 91 16.80 -0.34 7.84
CA LEU A 91 16.66 -1.01 9.15
C LEU A 91 17.81 -1.96 9.43
N VAL A 92 18.30 -2.67 8.42
CA VAL A 92 19.42 -3.60 8.55
C VAL A 92 20.74 -2.83 8.68
N ASN A 93 20.98 -1.85 7.80
CA ASN A 93 22.27 -1.16 7.70
C ASN A 93 22.53 -0.18 8.84
N ASN A 94 21.48 0.31 9.52
CA ASN A 94 21.59 1.34 10.56
C ASN A 94 21.00 0.83 11.90
N ASN A 95 20.98 -0.50 12.09
CA ASN A 95 20.35 -1.14 13.25
C ASN A 95 20.87 -0.60 14.59
N ASP A 96 22.17 -0.34 14.68
CA ASP A 96 22.80 0.15 15.91
C ASP A 96 22.43 1.60 16.26
N ASP A 97 21.98 2.37 15.26
CA ASP A 97 21.57 3.78 15.39
C ASP A 97 20.04 3.95 15.55
N LEU A 98 19.26 2.87 15.45
CA LEU A 98 17.82 2.91 15.64
C LEU A 98 17.45 3.25 17.09
N PRO A 99 16.39 4.04 17.31
CA PRO A 99 15.88 4.27 18.65
C PRO A 99 15.39 2.96 19.26
N SER A 100 15.42 2.88 20.59
CA SER A 100 14.76 1.79 21.32
C SER A 100 13.28 1.69 20.95
N ILE A 101 12.75 0.47 20.99
CA ILE A 101 11.33 0.21 20.76
C ILE A 101 10.50 1.04 21.74
N ARG A 102 9.60 1.88 21.22
CA ARG A 102 8.80 2.80 22.02
C ARG A 102 7.58 2.14 22.65
N GLU A 103 6.82 1.37 21.87
CA GLU A 103 5.56 0.78 22.29
C GLU A 103 5.59 -0.76 22.23
N PRO A 104 6.37 -1.45 23.08
CA PRO A 104 6.60 -2.90 22.95
C PRO A 104 5.34 -3.74 23.08
N TYR A 105 4.38 -3.34 23.93
CA TYR A 105 3.10 -4.04 24.07
C TYR A 105 2.26 -3.95 22.79
N GLN A 106 2.06 -2.73 22.26
CA GLN A 106 1.28 -2.51 21.03
C GLN A 106 1.95 -3.14 19.82
N LEU A 107 3.28 -3.08 19.76
CA LEU A 107 4.08 -3.75 18.74
C LEU A 107 3.81 -5.26 18.71
N LYS A 108 3.81 -5.92 19.88
CA LYS A 108 3.49 -7.36 19.95
C LYS A 108 2.07 -7.67 19.50
N LEU A 109 1.09 -6.88 19.91
CA LEU A 109 -0.30 -7.04 19.44
C LEU A 109 -0.38 -6.92 17.92
N SER A 110 0.30 -5.94 17.33
CA SER A 110 0.37 -5.75 15.87
C SER A 110 1.05 -6.93 15.15
N LEU A 111 2.11 -7.49 15.73
CA LEU A 111 2.79 -8.66 15.19
C LEU A 111 1.93 -9.92 15.30
N GLN A 112 1.18 -10.07 16.39
CA GLN A 112 0.23 -11.17 16.57
C GLN A 112 -0.91 -11.10 15.55
N SER A 113 -1.48 -9.90 15.30
CA SER A 113 -2.57 -9.75 14.32
C SER A 113 -2.13 -10.08 12.89
N MET A 114 -0.86 -9.82 12.53
CA MET A 114 -0.31 -10.22 11.24
C MET A 114 0.22 -11.68 11.22
N ARG A 115 -0.01 -12.45 12.29
CA ARG A 115 0.46 -13.84 12.46
C ARG A 115 1.98 -13.98 12.28
N ALA A 116 2.73 -13.01 12.80
CA ALA A 116 4.19 -13.07 12.79
C ALA A 116 4.70 -14.25 13.64
N PRO A 117 5.87 -14.83 13.32
CA PRO A 117 6.45 -15.92 14.09
C PRO A 117 6.66 -15.55 15.57
N THR A 118 6.36 -16.48 16.48
CA THR A 118 6.54 -16.28 17.94
C THR A 118 7.97 -15.90 18.31
N ALA A 119 8.97 -16.36 17.54
CA ALA A 119 10.36 -15.96 17.71
C ALA A 119 10.55 -14.44 17.60
N LEU A 120 9.82 -13.77 16.70
CA LEU A 120 9.90 -12.32 16.54
C LEU A 120 9.32 -11.57 17.75
N LEU A 121 8.27 -12.11 18.37
CA LEU A 121 7.70 -11.59 19.62
C LEU A 121 8.71 -11.71 20.77
N GLY A 122 9.40 -12.86 20.86
CA GLY A 122 10.42 -13.10 21.89
C GLY A 122 11.64 -12.18 21.76
N ILE A 123 12.00 -11.76 20.54
CA ILE A 123 13.10 -10.81 20.31
C ILE A 123 12.81 -9.45 20.96
N ILE A 124 11.55 -9.00 20.99
CA ILE A 124 11.19 -7.69 21.59
C ILE A 124 11.56 -7.64 23.07
N ASP A 125 11.36 -8.75 23.79
CA ASP A 125 11.64 -8.82 25.23
C ASP A 125 13.10 -9.09 25.55
N ASN A 126 13.70 -10.02 24.81
CA ASN A 126 15.00 -10.57 25.19
C ASN A 126 16.17 -9.85 24.50
N GLU A 127 15.97 -9.44 23.24
CA GLU A 127 17.05 -8.93 22.38
C GLU A 127 16.54 -7.81 21.46
N PRO A 128 15.98 -6.71 21.97
CA PRO A 128 15.27 -5.71 21.16
C PRO A 128 16.13 -5.10 20.05
N LYS A 129 17.46 -5.04 20.22
CA LYS A 129 18.41 -4.61 19.17
C LYS A 129 18.47 -5.54 17.96
N LYS A 130 18.00 -6.78 18.06
CA LYS A 130 17.91 -7.72 16.93
C LYS A 130 16.56 -7.66 16.22
N PHE A 131 15.62 -6.85 16.71
CA PHE A 131 14.26 -6.78 16.17
C PHE A 131 14.24 -6.31 14.72
N ALA A 132 14.89 -5.18 14.41
CA ALA A 132 14.85 -4.58 13.09
C ALA A 132 15.35 -5.52 11.97
N PRO A 133 16.53 -6.16 12.08
CA PRO A 133 16.99 -7.11 11.06
C PRO A 133 16.13 -8.38 11.00
N ALA A 134 15.64 -8.89 12.12
CA ALA A 134 14.76 -10.06 12.14
C ALA A 134 13.41 -9.76 11.47
N PHE A 135 12.85 -8.58 11.74
CA PHE A 135 11.62 -8.12 11.11
C PHE A 135 11.83 -7.90 9.61
N ALA A 136 12.92 -7.26 9.19
CA ALA A 136 13.23 -7.06 7.78
C ALA A 136 13.38 -8.40 7.03
N ALA A 137 14.04 -9.40 7.64
CA ALA A 137 14.14 -10.74 7.07
C ALA A 137 12.76 -11.42 6.94
N HIS A 138 11.89 -11.28 7.94
CA HIS A 138 10.52 -11.79 7.90
C HIS A 138 9.71 -11.14 6.76
N VAL A 139 9.78 -9.82 6.60
CA VAL A 139 9.06 -9.13 5.51
C VAL A 139 9.61 -9.57 4.15
N LYS A 140 10.93 -9.68 3.98
CA LYS A 140 11.54 -10.16 2.74
C LYS A 140 11.09 -11.59 2.38
N SER A 141 10.91 -12.48 3.37
CA SER A 141 10.40 -13.82 3.10
C SER A 141 8.94 -13.81 2.65
N LEU A 142 8.09 -12.94 3.22
CA LEU A 142 6.72 -12.74 2.73
C LEU A 142 6.69 -12.23 1.28
N LEU A 143 7.55 -11.27 0.94
CA LEU A 143 7.65 -10.74 -0.42
C LEU A 143 8.17 -11.77 -1.42
N GLN A 144 9.08 -12.65 -0.99
CA GLN A 144 9.57 -13.74 -1.84
C GLN A 144 8.45 -14.72 -2.22
N LEU A 145 7.50 -14.97 -1.32
CA LEU A 145 6.29 -15.76 -1.60
C LEU A 145 5.32 -15.06 -2.58
N ARG A 146 5.53 -13.77 -2.88
CA ARG A 146 4.74 -12.95 -3.80
C ARG A 146 5.56 -12.42 -4.98
N LYS A 147 6.71 -13.06 -5.26
CA LYS A 147 7.64 -12.63 -6.30
C LYS A 147 6.98 -12.48 -7.68
N ASP A 148 6.17 -13.45 -8.09
CA ASP A 148 5.45 -13.39 -9.38
C ASP A 148 4.52 -12.17 -9.47
N THR A 149 3.79 -11.86 -8.40
CA THR A 149 2.93 -10.67 -8.34
C THR A 149 3.75 -9.38 -8.44
N LEU A 150 4.89 -9.31 -7.75
CA LEU A 150 5.80 -8.15 -7.82
C LEU A 150 6.40 -7.98 -9.21
N ASP A 151 6.81 -9.07 -9.85
CA ASP A 151 7.37 -9.05 -11.20
C ASP A 151 6.33 -8.59 -12.22
N LYS A 152 5.08 -9.06 -12.11
CA LYS A 152 3.95 -8.56 -12.93
C LYS A 152 3.67 -7.08 -12.69
N LEU A 153 3.66 -6.64 -11.44
CA LEU A 153 3.45 -5.23 -11.09
C LEU A 153 4.53 -4.33 -11.71
N ARG A 154 5.80 -4.75 -11.59
CA ARG A 154 6.94 -4.04 -12.18
C ARG A 154 6.90 -4.05 -13.71
N ALA A 155 6.50 -5.17 -14.31
CA ALA A 155 6.36 -5.28 -15.77
C ALA A 155 5.30 -4.30 -16.30
N VAL A 156 4.13 -4.21 -15.65
CA VAL A 156 3.10 -3.23 -16.02
C VAL A 156 3.62 -1.80 -15.85
N ARG A 157 4.25 -1.48 -14.71
CA ARG A 157 4.82 -0.14 -14.48
C ARG A 157 5.80 0.26 -15.57
N ASN A 158 6.81 -0.57 -15.84
CA ASN A 158 7.88 -0.24 -16.77
C ASN A 158 7.39 -0.19 -18.22
N LYS A 159 6.74 -1.25 -18.68
CA LYS A 159 6.44 -1.41 -20.09
C LYS A 159 5.21 -0.62 -20.52
N ALA A 160 4.14 -0.66 -19.72
CA ALA A 160 2.88 0.00 -20.07
C ALA A 160 2.90 1.49 -19.74
N PHE A 161 3.44 1.89 -18.58
CA PHE A 161 3.36 3.29 -18.13
C PHE A 161 4.64 4.09 -18.35
N ALA A 162 5.83 3.51 -18.09
CA ALA A 162 7.08 4.27 -18.20
C ALA A 162 7.61 4.37 -19.65
N HIS A 163 7.40 3.34 -20.47
CA HIS A 163 7.97 3.27 -21.82
C HIS A 163 6.93 3.29 -22.95
N ASN A 164 5.63 3.21 -22.62
CA ASN A 164 4.53 3.11 -23.59
C ASN A 164 4.84 2.10 -24.72
N GLU A 165 5.49 0.99 -24.34
CA GLU A 165 5.91 -0.01 -25.30
C GLU A 165 4.66 -0.67 -25.89
N GLN A 166 4.69 -0.93 -27.19
CA GLN A 166 3.61 -1.61 -27.90
C GLN A 166 3.66 -3.12 -27.63
N VAL A 167 3.58 -3.52 -26.35
CA VAL A 167 3.65 -4.92 -25.93
C VAL A 167 2.23 -5.47 -25.84
N SER A 168 1.83 -6.26 -26.84
CA SER A 168 0.62 -7.07 -26.75
C SER A 168 0.78 -8.11 -25.63
N GLY A 169 -0.12 -8.12 -24.65
CA GLY A 169 -0.24 -9.22 -23.67
C GLY A 169 0.48 -9.05 -22.33
N ILE A 170 0.78 -7.83 -21.86
CA ILE A 170 1.22 -7.64 -20.46
C ILE A 170 0.05 -7.98 -19.52
N CYS A 171 0.11 -9.15 -18.89
CA CYS A 171 -0.82 -9.54 -17.84
C CYS A 171 -0.35 -8.96 -16.49
N GLY A 172 -1.09 -7.97 -15.99
CA GLY A 172 -0.84 -7.40 -14.66
C GLY A 172 -1.23 -8.35 -13.52
N PRO A 173 -0.89 -7.99 -12.27
CA PRO A 173 -1.40 -8.72 -11.12
C PRO A 173 -2.92 -8.65 -11.05
N THR A 174 -3.56 -9.66 -10.46
CA THR A 174 -4.99 -9.57 -10.13
C THR A 174 -5.20 -8.52 -9.05
N TRP A 175 -6.42 -8.00 -8.95
CA TRP A 175 -6.79 -7.04 -7.91
C TRP A 175 -6.59 -7.61 -6.50
N GLU A 176 -6.95 -8.88 -6.29
CA GLU A 176 -6.73 -9.58 -5.02
C GLU A 176 -5.24 -9.67 -4.68
N SER A 177 -4.39 -10.07 -5.63
CA SER A 177 -2.94 -10.13 -5.39
C SER A 177 -2.33 -8.74 -5.12
N LEU A 178 -2.89 -7.68 -5.72
CA LEU A 178 -2.46 -6.30 -5.44
C LEU A 178 -2.85 -5.85 -4.02
N GLN A 179 -4.06 -6.21 -3.58
CA GLN A 179 -4.52 -5.96 -2.21
C GLN A 179 -3.69 -6.75 -1.19
N ASP A 180 -3.35 -8.00 -1.49
CA ASP A 180 -2.44 -8.82 -0.69
C ASP A 180 -1.08 -8.13 -0.48
N LEU A 181 -0.49 -7.59 -1.55
CA LEU A 181 0.74 -6.80 -1.44
C LEU A 181 0.51 -5.60 -0.53
N ILE A 182 -0.48 -4.75 -0.80
CA ILE A 182 -0.74 -3.58 0.03
C ILE A 182 -0.99 -3.92 1.50
N ASN A 183 -1.61 -5.07 1.82
CA ASN A 183 -1.76 -5.54 3.19
C ASN A 183 -0.42 -5.83 3.87
N ILE A 184 0.57 -6.38 3.14
CA ILE A 184 1.94 -6.52 3.66
C ILE A 184 2.52 -5.14 3.98
N ALA A 185 2.38 -4.16 3.08
CA ALA A 185 2.89 -2.80 3.30
C ALA A 185 2.21 -2.11 4.50
N LYS A 186 0.90 -2.27 4.66
CA LYS A 186 0.14 -1.78 5.83
C LYS A 186 0.66 -2.37 7.13
N ASN A 187 0.91 -3.67 7.16
CA ASN A 187 1.49 -4.34 8.32
C ASN A 187 2.87 -3.77 8.68
N VAL A 188 3.71 -3.51 7.66
CA VAL A 188 5.01 -2.88 7.88
C VAL A 188 4.87 -1.48 8.47
N VAL A 189 4.02 -0.64 7.88
CA VAL A 189 3.77 0.71 8.39
C VAL A 189 3.23 0.67 9.83
N GLY A 190 2.33 -0.26 10.15
CA GLY A 190 1.83 -0.49 11.51
C GLY A 190 2.93 -0.85 12.50
N VAL A 191 3.77 -1.83 12.15
CA VAL A 191 4.92 -2.25 12.97
C VAL A 191 5.89 -1.09 13.19
N MET A 192 6.21 -0.33 12.15
CA MET A 192 7.10 0.83 12.25
C MET A 192 6.53 1.94 13.13
N GLY A 193 5.23 2.20 13.01
CA GLY A 193 4.50 3.15 13.84
C GLY A 193 4.63 2.87 15.32
N TRP A 194 4.38 1.62 15.73
CA TRP A 194 4.51 1.20 17.12
C TRP A 194 5.96 1.07 17.60
N ALA A 195 6.85 0.55 16.74
CA ALA A 195 8.24 0.32 17.12
C ALA A 195 8.99 1.65 17.35
N TYR A 196 8.85 2.63 16.46
CA TYR A 196 9.80 3.76 16.45
C TYR A 196 9.17 5.15 16.47
N PHE A 197 7.87 5.29 16.16
CA PHE A 197 7.22 6.61 16.03
C PHE A 197 6.19 6.90 17.12
N SER A 198 5.74 5.89 17.89
CA SER A 198 4.55 5.97 18.75
C SER A 198 3.33 6.49 17.98
N THR A 199 3.18 6.09 16.71
CA THR A 199 2.06 6.47 15.85
C THR A 199 1.25 5.23 15.49
N ALA A 200 -0.06 5.29 15.72
CA ALA A 200 -0.97 4.21 15.38
C ALA A 200 -1.34 4.26 13.89
N TYR A 201 -0.92 3.26 13.11
CA TYR A 201 -1.48 3.01 11.77
C TYR A 201 -2.36 1.77 11.71
N VAL A 202 -2.12 0.82 12.63
CA VAL A 202 -2.88 -0.42 12.76
C VAL A 202 -3.36 -0.55 14.20
N ILE A 203 -4.66 -0.73 14.39
CA ILE A 203 -5.29 -0.96 15.69
C ILE A 203 -6.13 -2.22 15.56
N SER A 204 -5.94 -3.18 16.47
CA SER A 204 -6.67 -4.46 16.45
C SER A 204 -6.57 -5.22 15.11
N GLY A 205 -5.44 -5.10 14.42
CA GLY A 205 -5.22 -5.72 13.10
C GLY A 205 -5.76 -4.93 11.90
N GLU A 206 -6.49 -3.84 12.13
CA GLU A 206 -7.09 -3.02 11.08
C GLU A 206 -6.26 -1.77 10.79
N TYR A 207 -5.97 -1.52 9.51
CA TYR A 207 -5.27 -0.31 9.07
C TYR A 207 -6.22 0.89 9.06
N ILE A 208 -6.01 1.85 9.95
CA ILE A 208 -7.02 2.85 10.32
C ILE A 208 -7.32 3.86 9.19
N LEU A 209 -6.37 4.11 8.29
CA LEU A 209 -6.56 5.05 7.19
C LEU A 209 -7.39 4.47 6.04
N THR A 210 -7.70 3.17 6.07
CA THR A 210 -8.53 2.50 5.06
C THR A 210 -9.91 3.15 4.94
N GLY A 211 -10.52 3.54 6.06
CA GLY A 211 -11.83 4.19 6.08
C GLY A 211 -11.80 5.56 5.41
N ASP A 212 -10.77 6.35 5.71
CA ASP A 212 -10.58 7.69 5.15
C ASP A 212 -10.32 7.63 3.64
N ALA A 213 -9.51 6.66 3.18
CA ALA A 213 -9.24 6.45 1.76
C ALA A 213 -10.53 6.13 0.97
N ARG A 214 -11.51 5.48 1.60
CA ARG A 214 -12.78 5.09 0.98
C ARG A 214 -13.84 6.20 0.94
N ARG A 215 -13.68 7.30 1.68
CA ARG A 215 -14.67 8.41 1.72
C ARG A 215 -15.08 8.93 0.34
N PRO A 216 -14.18 9.15 -0.63
CA PRO A 216 -14.58 9.60 -1.97
C PRO A 216 -15.48 8.60 -2.70
N ALA A 217 -15.32 7.30 -2.46
CA ALA A 217 -16.18 6.27 -3.05
C ALA A 217 -17.59 6.28 -2.45
N HIS A 218 -17.74 6.62 -1.17
CA HIS A 218 -19.07 6.85 -0.57
C HIS A 218 -19.74 8.08 -1.18
N ALA A 219 -19.02 9.19 -1.30
CA ALA A 219 -19.54 10.40 -1.94
C ALA A 219 -19.95 10.17 -3.41
N LEU A 220 -19.19 9.36 -4.15
CA LEU A 220 -19.57 8.97 -5.51
C LEU A 220 -20.87 8.14 -5.53
N ASP A 221 -21.04 7.21 -4.58
CA ASP A 221 -22.25 6.40 -4.48
C ASP A 221 -23.49 7.27 -4.19
N ASP A 222 -23.34 8.21 -3.25
CA ASP A 222 -24.39 9.18 -2.91
C ASP A 222 -24.75 10.06 -4.11
N LEU A 223 -23.75 10.55 -4.85
CA LEU A 223 -23.96 11.31 -6.06
C LEU A 223 -24.75 10.51 -7.11
N LEU A 224 -24.34 9.26 -7.37
CA LEU A 224 -25.02 8.39 -8.32
C LEU A 224 -26.44 8.01 -7.85
N ASN A 225 -26.67 7.90 -6.54
CA ASN A 225 -28.01 7.70 -5.99
C ASN A 225 -28.89 8.92 -6.22
N ILE A 226 -28.40 10.13 -5.99
CA ILE A 226 -29.15 11.36 -6.30
C ILE A 226 -29.46 11.42 -7.80
N LEU A 227 -28.46 11.12 -8.63
CA LEU A 227 -28.61 11.19 -10.07
C LEU A 227 -29.55 10.13 -10.62
N TYR A 228 -29.64 8.92 -10.07
CA TYR A 228 -30.38 7.83 -10.73
C TYR A 228 -31.58 7.27 -9.95
N ASN A 229 -31.71 7.55 -8.64
CA ASN A 229 -32.76 6.98 -7.77
C ASN A 229 -33.79 8.01 -7.27
N GLN A 230 -33.70 9.28 -7.65
CA GLN A 230 -34.80 10.22 -7.41
C GLN A 230 -35.82 10.09 -8.53
N ASP A 231 -37.08 9.76 -8.26
CA ASP A 231 -38.19 9.78 -9.24
C ASP A 231 -38.48 11.20 -9.74
#